data_AF-A0A1A9BS20-F1
#
_entry.id   AF-A0A1A9BS20-F1
#
_cell.length_a   1.000
_cell.length_b   1.000
_cell.length_c   1.000
_cell.angle_alpha   90.00
_cell.angle_beta   90.00
_cell.angle_gamma   90.00
#
_symmetry.space_group_name_H-M   'P 1'
#
loop_
_entity.id
_entity.type
_entity.pdbx_description
1 polymer ?
#
loop_
_entity_poly.entity_id
_entity_poly.type
_entity_poly.pdbx_seq_one_letter_code
_entity_poly.pdbx_strand_id
1 'polypeptide(L)' 'MKIVLISDPHVAAIPVQDCGEGLIDTRATGLFLVDERKRDKDGHYAQLRRGLVDRLQHA' A
#
# COMPACT_ATOMS: atom_id res chain seq x y z
N MET A 1 25.96 -12.70 8.65
CA MET A 1 24.60 -12.15 8.48
C MET A 1 24.71 -10.64 8.51
N LYS A 2 24.21 -9.91 7.51
CA LYS A 2 24.33 -8.44 7.42
C LYS A 2 22.95 -7.82 7.54
N ILE A 3 22.77 -6.91 8.49
CA ILE A 3 21.57 -6.08 8.62
C ILE A 3 21.80 -4.81 7.79
N VAL A 4 20.81 -4.40 7.02
CA VAL A 4 20.82 -3.15 6.24
C VAL A 4 19.71 -2.27 6.76
N LEU A 5 20.04 -1.00 7.06
CA LEU A 5 19.06 -0.01 7.47
C LEU A 5 18.30 0.51 6.25
N ILE A 6 16.99 0.76 6.37
CA ILE A 6 16.22 1.44 5.32
C ILE A 6 16.80 2.85 5.07
N SER A 7 17.40 3.48 6.08
CA SER A 7 18.07 4.77 5.98
C SER A 7 19.52 4.70 5.49
N ASP A 8 20.04 3.53 5.10
CA ASP A 8 21.38 3.41 4.54
C ASP A 8 21.47 4.23 3.23
N PRO A 9 22.52 5.06 3.04
CA PRO A 9 22.66 5.88 1.83
C PRO A 9 22.61 5.08 0.52
N HIS A 10 23.09 3.83 0.51
CA HIS A 10 23.05 2.98 -0.68
C HIS A 10 21.62 2.53 -1.00
N VAL A 11 20.78 2.32 0.01
CA VAL A 11 19.36 1.99 -0.19
C VAL A 11 18.61 3.24 -0.65
N ALA A 12 18.85 4.38 -0.01
CA ALA A 12 18.22 5.65 -0.36
C ALA A 12 18.60 6.15 -1.77
N ALA A 13 19.77 5.76 -2.28
CA ALA A 13 20.22 6.09 -3.64
C ALA A 13 19.56 5.24 -4.74
N ILE A 14 18.84 4.16 -4.38
CA ILE A 14 18.11 3.35 -5.37
C ILE A 14 16.94 4.19 -5.89
N PRO A 15 16.84 4.42 -7.22
CA PRO A 15 15.76 5.22 -7.77
C PRO A 15 14.42 4.51 -7.55
N VAL A 16 13.48 5.22 -6.92
CA VAL A 16 12.11 4.76 -6.76
C VAL A 16 11.33 5.14 -8.00
N GLN A 17 10.76 4.13 -8.68
CA GLN A 17 9.78 4.35 -9.74
C GLN A 17 8.38 4.17 -9.16
N ASP A 18 7.57 5.23 -9.23
CA ASP A 18 6.15 5.11 -8.92
C ASP A 18 5.47 4.28 -10.01
N CYS A 19 4.58 3.40 -9.58
CA CYS A 19 3.74 2.58 -10.45
C CYS A 19 2.70 3.34 -11.27
N GLY A 20 2.42 4.60 -10.94
CA GLY A 20 1.37 5.42 -11.54
C GLY A 20 -0.07 4.95 -11.23
N GLU A 21 -0.25 3.95 -10.36
CA GLU A 21 -1.58 3.41 -10.07
C GLU A 21 -2.35 4.31 -9.10
N GLY A 22 -3.59 4.62 -9.48
CA GLY A 22 -4.52 5.29 -8.58
C GLY A 22 -4.82 4.46 -7.33
N LEU A 23 -4.97 5.15 -6.20
CA LEU A 23 -5.47 4.60 -4.96
C LEU A 23 -6.99 4.58 -4.97
N ILE A 24 -7.57 3.45 -4.55
CA ILE A 24 -9.01 3.25 -4.45
C ILE A 24 -9.38 2.86 -3.02
N ASP A 25 -10.50 3.41 -2.53
CA ASP A 25 -11.04 3.03 -1.23
C ASP A 25 -11.66 1.63 -1.32
N THR A 26 -11.08 0.68 -0.59
CA THR A 26 -11.50 -0.72 -0.59
C THR A 26 -12.85 -0.96 0.10
N ARG A 27 -13.31 -0.05 0.94
CA ARG A 27 -14.63 -0.18 1.59
C ARG A 27 -15.76 -0.01 0.59
N ALA A 28 -15.54 0.82 -0.43
CA ALA A 28 -16.51 1.08 -1.49
C ALA A 28 -16.67 -0.11 -2.46
N THR A 29 -15.73 -1.06 -2.47
CA THR A 29 -15.82 -2.24 -3.35
C THR A 29 -16.67 -3.35 -2.74
N GLY A 30 -16.83 -3.39 -1.41
CA GLY A 30 -17.49 -4.49 -0.70
C GLY A 30 -16.75 -5.83 -0.76
N LEU A 31 -15.54 -5.86 -1.34
CA LEU A 31 -14.77 -7.09 -1.56
C LEU A 31 -13.87 -7.47 -0.37
N PHE A 32 -13.57 -6.51 0.50
CA PHE A 32 -12.61 -6.69 1.59
C PHE A 32 -13.20 -6.28 2.93
N LEU A 33 -12.85 -7.04 3.97
CA LEU A 33 -13.09 -6.63 5.35
C LEU A 33 -11.98 -5.68 5.79
N VAL A 34 -12.36 -4.48 6.21
CA VAL A 34 -11.43 -3.44 6.66
C VAL A 34 -11.65 -3.17 8.15
N ASP A 35 -10.60 -3.30 8.96
CA ASP A 35 -10.67 -3.03 10.40
C ASP A 35 -10.78 -1.53 10.67
N GLU A 36 -11.97 -1.07 11.06
CA GLU A 36 -12.27 0.35 11.30
C GLU A 36 -11.47 0.95 12.46
N ARG A 37 -10.91 0.13 13.36
CA ARG A 37 -10.07 0.62 14.46
C ARG A 37 -8.74 1.21 13.97
N LYS A 38 -8.34 0.91 12.72
CA LYS A 38 -7.14 1.46 12.07
C LYS A 38 -7.39 2.80 11.37
N ARG A 39 -8.60 3.34 11.46
CA ARG A 39 -8.98 4.56 10.76
C ARG A 39 -8.10 5.73 11.19
N ASP A 40 -7.42 6.32 10.21
CA ASP A 40 -6.79 7.63 10.35
C ASP A 40 -7.76 8.77 10.01
N LYS A 41 -7.33 10.01 10.27
CA LYS A 41 -8.14 11.22 10.07
C LYS A 41 -8.55 11.46 8.62
N ASP A 42 -7.72 11.06 7.66
CA ASP A 42 -7.90 11.31 6.23
C ASP A 42 -8.51 10.09 5.51
N GLY A 43 -8.65 8.95 6.19
CA GLY A 43 -9.23 7.72 5.67
C GLY A 43 -8.29 6.89 4.78
N HIS A 44 -6.99 7.18 4.79
CA HIS A 44 -6.00 6.52 3.94
C HIS A 44 -5.79 5.03 4.28
N TYR A 45 -6.07 4.62 5.51
CA TYR A 45 -5.93 3.23 5.98
C TYR A 45 -6.69 2.20 5.13
N ALA A 46 -7.74 2.63 4.43
CA ALA A 46 -8.58 1.78 3.59
C ALA A 46 -8.23 1.89 2.09
N GLN A 47 -7.26 2.71 1.71
CA GLN A 47 -6.89 2.90 0.31
C GLN A 47 -5.86 1.89 -0.14
N LEU A 48 -6.12 1.21 -1.26
CA LEU A 48 -5.18 0.32 -1.92
C LEU A 48 -4.96 0.73 -3.37
N ARG A 49 -3.79 0.39 -3.89
CA ARG A 49 -3.50 0.46 -5.32
C ARG A 49 -4.45 -0.43 -6.12
N ARG A 50 -4.96 0.08 -7.23
CA ARG A 50 -5.87 -0.66 -8.12
C ARG A 50 -5.31 -2.03 -8.52
N GLY A 51 -4.06 -2.10 -8.97
CA GLY A 51 -3.45 -3.36 -9.39
C GLY A 51 -3.18 -4.34 -8.25
N LEU A 52 -3.19 -3.88 -6.99
CA LEU A 52 -3.18 -4.77 -5.83
C LEU A 52 -4.57 -5.33 -5.54
N VAL A 53 -5.61 -4.49 -5.65
CA VAL A 53 -7.01 -4.95 -5.49
C VAL A 53 -7.33 -6.04 -6.50
N ASP A 54 -6.95 -5.86 -7.77
CA ASP A 54 -7.16 -6.86 -8.81
C ASP A 54 -6.45 -8.19 -8.50
N ARG A 55 -5.24 -8.14 -7.93
CA ARG A 55 -4.50 -9.35 -7.53
C ARG A 55 -5.11 -10.05 -6.33
N LEU A 56 -5.55 -9.30 -5.32
CA LEU A 56 -6.14 -9.86 -4.11
C LEU A 56 -7.49 -10.53 -4.35
N GLN A 57 -8.23 -10.14 -5.40
CA GLN A 57 -9.45 -10.82 -5.79
C GLN A 57 -9.23 -12.26 -6.29
N HIS A 58 -8.00 -12.60 -6.70
CA HIS A 58 -7.64 -13.89 -7.28
C HIS A 58 -6.67 -14.70 -6.39
N ALA A 59 -6.44 -14.25 -5.16
CA ALA A 59 -5.47 -14.85 -4.23
C ALA A 59 -6.05 -16.00 -3.40
#